data_AF-A0A960XTV7-F1
#
_entry.id   AF-A0A960XTV7-F1
#
_cell.length_a   1.000
_cell.length_b   1.000
_cell.length_c   1.000
_cell.angle_alpha   90.00
_cell.angle_beta   90.00
_cell.angle_gamma   90.00
#
_symmetry.space_group_name_H-M   'P 1'
#
loop_
_entity.id
_entity.type
_entity.pdbx_description
1 polymer ?
#
loop_
_entity_poly.entity_id
_entity_poly.type
_entity_poly.pdbx_seq_one_letter_code
_entity_poly.pdbx_strand_id
1 'polypeptide(L)'
;MKLCFDPDLHHQRAAIDAVLGGLRGQPFVPLAEALAAGREHGVVANLLRVAPERLLADLHAVQDAAGLPRTPLEPCPQLSVEMETGTGKTYVYLRTLLELARRHGLRKLVVVVPSVAIREGVLKTLRITREHFAALLPGLDYAFFAYDGARLGRLRSFVRSS
;
A
#
# COMPACT_ATOMS: atom_id res chain seq x y z
N MET A 1 11.42 26.64 -4.97
CA MET A 1 11.42 26.14 -3.58
C MET A 1 11.33 24.62 -3.63
N LYS A 2 12.35 23.88 -3.15
CA LYS A 2 12.31 22.42 -3.05
C LYS A 2 11.64 22.06 -1.72
N LEU A 3 10.56 21.29 -1.75
CA LEU A 3 9.91 20.81 -0.52
C LEU A 3 10.84 19.80 0.16
N CYS A 4 11.07 19.98 1.46
CA CYS A 4 11.80 19.03 2.28
C CYS A 4 10.78 18.17 3.04
N PHE A 5 10.88 16.85 2.89
CA PHE A 5 10.01 15.89 3.58
C PHE A 5 10.81 15.24 4.70
N ASP A 6 10.26 15.24 5.91
CA ASP A 6 10.83 14.50 7.04
C ASP A 6 10.27 13.06 7.05
N PRO A 7 11.09 12.03 6.77
CA PRO A 7 10.64 10.64 6.79
C PRO A 7 10.46 10.09 8.22
N ASP A 8 10.85 10.83 9.24
CA ASP A 8 11.06 10.31 10.59
C ASP A 8 10.06 10.87 11.63
N LEU A 9 9.01 11.54 11.18
CA LEU A 9 7.90 11.94 12.05
C LEU A 9 7.29 10.71 12.74
N HIS A 10 7.37 10.69 14.08
CA HIS A 10 7.02 9.53 14.90
C HIS A 10 5.60 9.02 14.64
N HIS A 11 4.60 9.92 14.60
CA HIS A 11 3.20 9.54 14.36
C HIS A 11 2.98 8.95 12.97
N GLN A 12 3.75 9.39 11.97
CA GLN A 12 3.68 8.83 10.62
C GLN A 12 4.32 7.45 10.56
N ARG A 13 5.49 7.27 11.20
CA ARG A 13 6.16 5.97 11.28
C ARG A 13 5.31 4.96 12.04
N ALA A 14 4.76 5.33 13.20
CA ALA A 14 3.87 4.48 13.97
C ALA A 14 2.65 4.01 13.15
N ALA A 15 2.03 4.90 12.38
CA ALA A 15 0.91 4.55 11.50
C ALA A 15 1.31 3.58 10.37
N ILE A 16 2.48 3.79 9.75
CA ILE A 16 3.02 2.90 8.72
C ILE A 16 3.33 1.52 9.31
N ASP A 17 4.04 1.49 10.44
CA ASP A 17 4.46 0.26 11.10
C ASP A 17 3.28 -0.53 11.65
N ALA A 18 2.19 0.12 12.07
CA ALA A 18 0.95 -0.56 12.44
C ALA A 18 0.36 -1.38 11.27
N VAL A 19 0.31 -0.81 10.07
CA VAL A 19 -0.19 -1.53 8.88
C VAL A 19 0.75 -2.66 8.48
N LEU A 20 2.06 -2.40 8.47
CA LEU A 20 3.06 -3.44 8.13
C LEU A 20 3.10 -4.55 9.18
N GLY A 21 2.89 -4.21 10.44
CA GLY A 21 2.79 -5.14 11.57
C GLY A 21 1.61 -6.09 11.42
N GLY A 22 0.45 -5.58 10.98
CA GLY A 22 -0.74 -6.40 10.72
C GLY A 22 -0.57 -7.40 9.57
N LEU A 23 0.49 -7.29 8.77
CA LEU A 23 0.82 -8.21 7.66
C LEU A 23 2.17 -8.91 7.87
N ARG A 24 2.68 -8.94 9.11
CA ARG A 24 4.03 -9.43 9.42
C ARG A 24 4.16 -10.94 9.21
N GLY A 25 5.24 -11.35 8.54
CA GLY A 25 5.58 -12.77 8.40
C GLY A 25 4.73 -13.53 7.39
N GLN A 26 3.92 -12.83 6.60
CA GLN A 26 3.11 -13.45 5.55
C GLN A 26 3.97 -13.78 4.32
N PRO A 27 3.94 -15.02 3.80
CA PRO A 27 4.66 -15.37 2.59
C PRO A 27 3.94 -14.75 1.39
N PHE A 28 4.55 -13.70 0.84
CA PHE A 28 4.13 -13.18 -0.45
C PHE A 28 4.67 -14.08 -1.54
N VAL A 29 3.80 -14.40 -2.48
CA VAL A 29 4.14 -15.28 -3.60
C VAL A 29 5.17 -14.58 -4.48
N PRO A 30 6.32 -15.21 -4.78
CA PRO A 30 7.33 -14.63 -5.65
C PRO A 30 6.75 -14.24 -7.02
N LEU A 31 7.29 -13.17 -7.62
CA LEU A 31 6.83 -12.69 -8.93
C LEU A 31 6.82 -13.79 -10.00
N ALA A 32 7.80 -14.69 -9.98
CA ALA A 32 7.85 -15.81 -10.92
C ALA A 32 6.61 -16.71 -10.84
N GLU A 33 6.12 -16.99 -9.64
CA GLU A 33 4.94 -17.81 -9.40
C GLU A 33 3.65 -17.02 -9.73
N ALA A 34 3.59 -15.73 -9.40
CA ALA A 34 2.48 -14.87 -9.81
C ALA A 34 2.37 -14.72 -11.34
N LEU A 35 3.51 -14.63 -12.04
CA LEU A 35 3.56 -14.63 -13.49
C LEU A 35 3.14 -15.97 -14.08
N ALA A 36 3.59 -17.09 -13.49
CA ALA A 36 3.21 -18.42 -13.93
C ALA A 36 1.68 -18.62 -13.82
N ALA A 37 1.08 -18.24 -12.69
CA ALA A 37 -0.37 -18.27 -12.48
C ALA A 37 -1.13 -17.34 -13.46
N GLY A 38 -0.52 -16.20 -13.81
CA GLY A 38 -1.13 -15.22 -14.70
C GLY A 38 -1.07 -15.54 -16.19
N ARG A 39 -0.28 -16.54 -16.62
CA ARG A 39 -0.06 -16.87 -18.04
C ARG A 39 -1.33 -17.31 -18.78
N GLU A 40 -2.23 -18.01 -18.10
CA GLU A 40 -3.45 -18.54 -18.73
C GLU A 40 -4.48 -17.44 -19.03
N HIS A 41 -4.59 -16.43 -18.17
CA HIS A 41 -5.63 -15.40 -18.24
C HIS A 41 -5.10 -14.01 -18.63
N GLY A 42 -3.77 -13.86 -18.75
CA GLY A 42 -3.13 -12.56 -18.96
C GLY A 42 -3.31 -11.60 -17.79
N VAL A 43 -3.48 -12.13 -16.57
CA VAL A 43 -3.68 -11.33 -15.36
C VAL A 43 -2.56 -11.66 -14.38
N VAL A 44 -1.71 -10.69 -14.07
CA VAL A 44 -0.68 -10.86 -13.04
C VAL A 44 -1.24 -10.33 -11.72
N ALA A 45 -1.72 -11.19 -10.83
CA ALA A 45 -2.32 -10.77 -9.57
C ALA A 45 -1.27 -10.64 -8.46
N ASN A 46 -1.53 -9.78 -7.47
CA ASN A 46 -0.87 -9.95 -6.18
C ASN A 46 -1.44 -11.23 -5.56
N LEU A 47 -0.57 -12.18 -5.22
CA LEU A 47 -0.97 -13.42 -4.57
C LEU A 47 -0.44 -13.41 -3.13
N LEU A 48 -1.37 -13.56 -2.21
CA LEU A 48 -1.11 -13.49 -0.78
C LEU A 48 -1.57 -14.80 -0.15
N ARG A 49 -0.62 -15.58 0.37
CA ARG A 49 -0.91 -16.84 1.08
C ARG A 49 -0.87 -16.59 2.58
N VAL A 50 -1.96 -16.04 3.10
CA VAL A 50 -2.09 -15.70 4.52
C VAL A 50 -2.97 -16.71 5.20
N ALA A 51 -2.45 -17.32 6.27
CA ALA A 51 -3.28 -18.08 7.20
C ALA A 51 -4.14 -17.09 8.00
N PRO A 52 -5.49 -17.22 8.03
CA PRO A 52 -6.38 -16.31 8.76
C PRO A 52 -6.01 -16.18 10.24
N GLU A 53 -5.57 -17.26 10.88
CA GLU A 53 -5.19 -17.31 12.29
C GLU A 53 -3.96 -16.45 12.54
N ARG A 54 -3.02 -16.46 11.58
CA ARG A 54 -1.81 -15.64 11.64
C ARG A 54 -2.14 -14.16 11.48
N LEU A 55 -3.01 -13.82 10.53
CA LEU A 55 -3.46 -12.45 10.31
C LEU A 55 -4.18 -11.89 11.54
N LEU A 56 -5.02 -12.70 12.17
CA LEU A 56 -5.69 -12.34 13.43
C LEU A 56 -4.67 -12.10 14.56
N ALA A 57 -3.67 -12.96 14.70
CA ALA A 57 -2.63 -12.81 15.72
C ALA A 57 -1.79 -11.53 15.50
N ASP A 58 -1.40 -11.24 14.25
CA ASP A 58 -0.66 -10.04 13.91
C ASP A 58 -1.50 -8.76 14.16
N LEU A 59 -2.81 -8.80 13.82
CA LEU A 59 -3.76 -7.72 14.12
C LEU A 59 -3.86 -7.46 15.64
N HIS A 60 -4.04 -8.51 16.45
CA HIS A 60 -4.13 -8.38 17.91
C HIS A 60 -2.84 -7.83 18.51
N ALA A 61 -1.67 -8.25 18.00
CA ALA A 61 -0.39 -7.72 18.46
C ALA A 61 -0.26 -6.20 18.19
N VAL A 62 -0.73 -5.73 17.04
CA VAL A 62 -0.76 -4.29 16.71
C VAL A 62 -1.75 -3.55 17.60
N GLN A 63 -2.94 -4.11 17.83
CA GLN A 63 -3.96 -3.51 18.70
C GLN A 63 -3.46 -3.39 20.14
N ASP A 64 -2.88 -4.45 20.69
CA ASP A 64 -2.32 -4.46 22.05
C ASP A 64 -1.21 -3.40 22.20
N ALA A 65 -0.30 -3.30 21.23
CA ALA A 65 0.78 -2.31 21.24
C ALA A 65 0.26 -0.86 21.13
N ALA A 66 -0.88 -0.66 20.46
CA ALA A 66 -1.55 0.62 20.35
C ALA A 66 -2.52 0.93 21.50
N GLY A 67 -2.72 0.00 22.45
CA GLY A 67 -3.70 0.13 23.53
C GLY A 67 -5.15 0.10 23.05
N LEU A 68 -5.42 -0.58 21.93
CA LEU A 68 -6.74 -0.70 21.31
C LEU A 68 -7.42 -2.02 21.70
N PRO A 69 -8.77 -2.06 21.76
CA PRO A 69 -9.50 -3.31 21.96
C PRO A 69 -9.27 -4.25 20.77
N ARG A 70 -9.14 -5.54 21.07
CA ARG A 70 -9.04 -6.58 20.05
C ARG A 70 -10.34 -6.71 19.27
N THR A 71 -10.22 -6.92 17.96
CA THR A 71 -11.38 -7.13 17.07
C THR A 71 -11.31 -8.48 16.36
N PRO A 72 -12.44 -9.05 15.91
CA PRO A 72 -12.41 -10.22 15.04
C PRO A 72 -11.79 -9.87 13.67
N LEU A 73 -11.38 -10.91 12.94
CA LEU A 73 -10.96 -10.80 11.55
C LEU A 73 -12.16 -11.06 10.64
N GLU A 74 -12.51 -10.09 9.81
CA GLU A 74 -13.59 -10.20 8.83
C GLU A 74 -13.17 -11.09 7.63
N PRO A 75 -14.13 -11.72 6.91
CA PRO A 75 -13.84 -12.53 5.71
C PRO A 75 -13.09 -11.75 4.62
N CYS A 76 -13.32 -10.44 4.54
CA CYS A 76 -12.50 -9.51 3.78
C CYS A 76 -11.74 -8.62 4.78
N PRO A 77 -10.46 -8.90 5.05
CA PRO A 77 -9.70 -8.18 6.05
C PRO A 77 -9.64 -6.68 5.75
N GLN A 78 -10.03 -5.87 6.74
CA GLN A 78 -9.98 -4.41 6.68
C GLN A 78 -9.09 -3.92 7.81
N LEU A 79 -8.04 -3.18 7.47
CA LEU A 79 -7.16 -2.51 8.43
C LEU A 79 -7.47 -1.02 8.40
N SER A 80 -7.85 -0.48 9.56
CA SER A 80 -8.20 0.93 9.72
C SER A 80 -7.09 1.68 10.44
N VAL A 81 -6.71 2.84 9.90
CA VAL A 81 -5.77 3.77 10.53
C VAL A 81 -6.43 5.13 10.63
N GLU A 82 -6.68 5.57 11.86
CA GLU A 82 -7.24 6.87 12.14
C GLU A 82 -6.12 7.90 12.35
N MET A 83 -6.29 9.06 11.71
CA MET A 83 -5.31 10.13 11.77
C MET A 83 -6.03 11.47 11.69
N GLU A 84 -5.63 12.39 12.57
CA GLU A 84 -6.12 13.76 12.60
C GLU A 84 -5.79 14.51 11.30
N THR A 85 -6.61 15.49 10.95
CA THR A 85 -6.36 16.37 9.80
C THR A 85 -5.02 17.10 9.94
N GLY A 86 -4.33 17.37 8.83
CA GLY A 86 -3.03 18.04 8.84
C GLY A 86 -1.83 17.18 9.28
N THR A 87 -2.01 15.94 9.73
CA THR A 87 -0.90 15.07 10.20
C THR A 87 -0.14 14.31 9.10
N GLY A 88 -0.57 14.45 7.84
CA GLY A 88 0.09 13.83 6.69
C GLY A 88 -0.46 12.46 6.28
N LYS A 89 -1.75 12.18 6.50
CA LYS A 89 -2.43 10.93 6.07
C LYS A 89 -2.11 10.51 4.64
N THR A 90 -2.05 11.47 3.70
CA THR A 90 -1.67 11.24 2.30
C THR A 90 -0.27 10.65 2.16
N TYR A 91 0.70 11.22 2.87
CA TYR A 91 2.07 10.73 2.84
C TYR A 91 2.15 9.33 3.48
N VAL A 92 1.45 9.12 4.61
CA VAL A 92 1.41 7.84 5.31
C VAL A 92 0.91 6.72 4.41
N TYR A 93 -0.29 6.82 3.83
CA TYR A 93 -0.78 5.70 3.02
C TYR A 93 0.08 5.48 1.76
N LEU A 94 0.62 6.54 1.14
CA LEU A 94 1.49 6.38 -0.03
C LEU A 94 2.79 5.65 0.33
N ARG A 95 3.42 6.05 1.44
CA ARG A 95 4.62 5.37 1.93
C ARG A 95 4.31 3.94 2.35
N THR A 96 3.18 3.68 3.00
CA THR A 96 2.73 2.33 3.36
C THR A 96 2.62 1.45 2.11
N LEU A 97 2.00 1.93 1.03
CA LEU A 97 1.91 1.20 -0.24
C LEU A 97 3.30 0.86 -0.82
N LEU A 98 4.25 1.80 -0.77
CA LEU A 98 5.61 1.57 -1.26
C LEU A 98 6.41 0.63 -0.35
N GLU A 99 6.23 0.71 0.97
CA GLU A 99 6.83 -0.22 1.93
C GLU A 99 6.27 -1.63 1.76
N LEU A 100 4.97 -1.75 1.50
CA LEU A 100 4.33 -3.01 1.12
C LEU A 100 4.92 -3.57 -0.17
N ALA A 101 5.13 -2.73 -1.19
CA ALA A 101 5.79 -3.16 -2.42
C ALA A 101 7.22 -3.65 -2.16
N ARG A 102 7.99 -2.93 -1.34
CA ARG A 102 9.38 -3.26 -1.01
C ARG A 102 9.53 -4.52 -0.16
N ARG A 103 8.75 -4.63 0.94
CA ARG A 103 8.90 -5.70 1.93
C ARG A 103 8.16 -6.98 1.53
N HIS A 104 7.08 -6.81 0.79
CA HIS A 104 6.12 -7.87 0.51
C HIS A 104 5.92 -8.11 -0.99
N GLY A 105 6.64 -7.41 -1.87
CA GLY A 105 6.56 -7.66 -3.31
C GLY A 105 5.18 -7.38 -3.91
N LEU A 106 4.33 -6.60 -3.23
CA LEU A 106 3.04 -6.16 -3.78
C LEU A 106 3.26 -5.16 -4.92
N ARG A 107 2.66 -5.41 -6.09
CA ARG A 107 2.96 -4.64 -7.31
C ARG A 107 1.78 -3.82 -7.82
N LYS A 108 0.57 -4.26 -7.46
CA LYS A 108 -0.69 -3.67 -7.94
C LYS A 108 -1.47 -3.12 -6.77
N LEU A 109 -1.47 -1.80 -6.64
CA LEU A 109 -2.06 -1.10 -5.50
C LEU A 109 -3.04 -0.06 -6.02
N VAL A 110 -4.22 0.01 -5.41
CA VAL A 110 -5.31 0.89 -5.84
C VAL A 110 -5.64 1.85 -4.69
N VAL A 111 -5.61 3.15 -4.99
CA VAL A 111 -6.05 4.20 -4.06
C VAL A 111 -7.42 4.68 -4.51
N VAL A 112 -8.44 4.43 -3.70
CA VAL A 112 -9.82 4.91 -3.93
C VAL A 112 -10.01 6.20 -3.14
N VAL A 113 -10.56 7.24 -3.79
CA VAL A 113 -10.75 8.57 -3.20
C VAL A 113 -12.17 9.07 -3.48
N PRO A 114 -12.78 9.88 -2.59
CA PRO A 114 -14.19 10.23 -2.70
C PRO A 114 -14.47 11.37 -3.68
N SER A 115 -13.44 12.06 -4.19
CA SER A 115 -13.62 13.15 -5.15
C SER A 115 -12.46 13.31 -6.12
N VAL A 116 -12.75 13.95 -7.27
CA VAL A 116 -11.74 14.31 -8.28
C VAL A 116 -10.69 15.25 -7.70
N ALA A 117 -11.09 16.23 -6.87
CA ALA A 117 -10.15 17.16 -6.25
C ALA A 117 -9.13 16.44 -5.37
N ILE A 118 -9.57 15.46 -4.56
CA ILE A 118 -8.67 14.64 -3.75
C ILE A 118 -7.75 13.82 -4.66
N ARG A 119 -8.28 13.20 -5.73
CA ARG A 119 -7.49 12.45 -6.72
C ARG A 119 -6.35 13.28 -7.30
N GLU A 120 -6.63 14.50 -7.76
CA GLU A 120 -5.61 15.39 -8.31
C GLU A 120 -4.58 15.79 -7.24
N GLY A 121 -5.01 15.98 -5.99
CA GLY A 121 -4.13 16.15 -4.83
C GLY A 121 -3.17 14.98 -4.65
N VAL A 122 -3.68 13.74 -4.67
CA VAL A 122 -2.85 12.52 -4.56
C VAL A 122 -1.84 12.42 -5.70
N LEU A 123 -2.28 12.67 -6.95
CA LEU A 123 -1.38 12.66 -8.11
C LEU A 123 -0.29 13.72 -8.00
N LYS A 124 -0.62 14.92 -7.49
CA LYS A 124 0.37 15.97 -7.21
C LYS A 124 1.36 15.49 -6.15
N THR A 125 0.89 14.91 -5.03
CA THR A 125 1.74 14.35 -3.98
C THR A 125 2.71 13.31 -4.55
N LEU A 126 2.20 12.33 -5.31
CA LEU A 126 3.01 11.29 -5.96
C LEU A 126 4.12 11.86 -6.86
N ARG A 127 3.86 12.97 -7.57
CA ARG A 127 4.87 13.65 -8.40
C ARG A 127 5.93 14.35 -7.55
N ILE A 128 5.52 15.11 -6.54
CA ILE A 128 6.47 15.92 -5.73
C ILE A 128 7.29 15.06 -4.75
N THR A 129 6.77 13.92 -4.31
CA THR A 129 7.49 13.00 -3.41
C THR A 129 8.33 11.97 -4.16
N ARG A 130 8.40 12.01 -5.50
CA ARG A 130 9.07 10.97 -6.28
C ARG A 130 10.55 10.85 -5.94
N GLU A 131 11.29 11.97 -5.93
CA GLU A 131 12.71 11.97 -5.53
C GLU A 131 12.90 11.55 -4.08
N HIS A 132 12.00 12.00 -3.19
CA HIS A 132 12.02 11.66 -1.79
C HIS A 132 11.86 10.16 -1.54
N PHE A 133 10.87 9.52 -2.17
CA PHE A 133 10.66 8.09 -2.03
C PHE A 133 11.75 7.26 -2.71
N ALA A 134 12.31 7.72 -3.82
CA ALA A 134 13.45 7.05 -4.46
C ALA A 134 14.69 7.03 -3.54
N ALA A 135 14.94 8.12 -2.80
CA ALA A 135 16.02 8.17 -1.81
C ALA A 135 15.71 7.32 -0.56
N LEU A 136 14.47 7.33 -0.10
CA LEU A 136 14.04 6.61 1.10
C LEU A 136 13.95 5.09 0.90
N LEU A 137 13.59 4.65 -0.32
CA LEU A 137 13.34 3.26 -0.69
C LEU A 137 14.16 2.89 -1.94
N PRO A 138 15.51 2.85 -1.84
CA PRO A 138 16.37 2.64 -2.99
C PRO A 138 16.08 1.30 -3.68
N GLY A 139 16.03 1.33 -5.01
CA GLY A 139 15.74 0.17 -5.86
C GLY A 139 14.26 -0.10 -6.10
N LEU A 140 13.35 0.66 -5.47
CA LEU A 140 11.93 0.56 -5.75
C LEU A 140 11.51 1.55 -6.85
N ASP A 141 11.25 1.03 -8.05
CA ASP A 141 10.59 1.82 -9.10
C ASP A 141 9.07 1.59 -9.07
N TYR A 142 8.31 2.64 -9.33
CA TYR A 142 6.85 2.59 -9.35
C TYR A 142 6.27 3.58 -10.38
N ALA A 143 5.16 3.15 -10.98
CA ALA A 143 4.36 3.96 -11.89
C ALA A 143 2.97 4.17 -11.29
N PHE A 144 2.33 5.30 -11.63
CA PHE A 144 0.97 5.62 -11.19
C PHE A 144 0.17 6.28 -12.31
N PHE A 145 -1.14 6.08 -12.27
CA PHE A 145 -2.08 6.72 -13.19
C PHE A 145 -3.45 6.88 -12.52
N ALA A 146 -4.24 7.85 -12.98
CA ALA A 146 -5.65 7.94 -12.61
C ALA A 146 -6.48 7.00 -13.47
N TYR A 147 -7.41 6.28 -12.83
CA TYR A 147 -8.44 5.54 -13.53
C TYR A 147 -9.37 6.48 -14.30
N ASP A 148 -9.66 6.11 -15.54
CA ASP A 148 -10.55 6.81 -16.47
C ASP A 148 -11.38 5.75 -17.18
N GLY A 149 -12.69 5.70 -16.88
CA GLY A 149 -13.61 4.71 -17.43
C GLY A 149 -13.78 4.81 -18.95
N ALA A 150 -13.52 5.99 -19.53
CA ALA A 150 -13.53 6.18 -20.97
C ALA A 150 -12.24 5.67 -21.64
N ARG A 151 -11.17 5.42 -20.86
CA ARG A 151 -9.84 5.04 -21.37
C ARG A 151 -9.29 3.80 -20.67
N LEU A 152 -9.94 2.67 -20.89
CA LEU A 152 -9.61 1.37 -20.29
C LEU A 152 -8.22 0.81 -20.67
N GLY A 153 -7.53 1.38 -21.67
CA GLY A 153 -6.22 0.92 -22.10
C GLY A 153 -5.17 0.87 -20.97
N ARG A 154 -5.15 1.88 -20.09
CA ARG A 154 -4.22 1.89 -18.94
C ARG A 154 -4.57 0.84 -17.90
N LEU A 155 -5.87 0.62 -17.66
CA LEU A 155 -6.32 -0.44 -16.75
C LEU A 155 -5.92 -1.83 -17.28
N ARG A 156 -6.10 -2.08 -18.58
CA ARG A 156 -5.66 -3.33 -19.22
C ARG A 156 -4.15 -3.54 -19.07
N SER A 157 -3.36 -2.47 -19.26
CA SER A 157 -1.91 -2.52 -19.04
C SER A 157 -1.57 -2.85 -17.58
N PHE A 158 -2.20 -2.18 -16.62
CA PHE A 158 -2.03 -2.43 -15.18
C PHE A 158 -2.36 -3.88 -14.79
N VAL A 159 -3.43 -4.46 -15.34
CA VAL A 159 -3.82 -5.85 -15.07
C VAL A 159 -2.82 -6.85 -15.66
N ARG A 160 -2.19 -6.53 -16.79
CA ARG A 160 -1.26 -7.40 -17.53
C ARG A 160 0.21 -7.22 -17.16
N SER A 161 0.62 -6.06 -16.67
CA SER A 161 2.01 -5.77 -16.37
C SER A 161 2.53 -6.64 -15.24
N SER A 162 3.81 -7.03 -15.36
CA SER A 162 4.57 -7.78 -14.34
C SER A 162 4.92 -6.91 -13.17
#